data_AF-A0A2H4QCE9-F1
#
_entry.id   AF-A0A2H4QCE9-F1
#
_cell.length_a   1.000
_cell.length_b   1.000
_cell.length_c   1.000
_cell.angle_alpha   90.00
_cell.angle_beta   90.00
_cell.angle_gamma   90.00
#
_symmetry.space_group_name_H-M   'P 1'
#
loop_
_entity.id
_entity.type
_entity.pdbx_description
1 polymer ?
#
loop_
_entity_poly.entity_id
_entity_poly.type
_entity_poly.pdbx_seq_one_letter_code
_entity_poly.pdbx_strand_id
1 'polypeptide(L)'
;MNSLTILFIFVPILVAILLVLNVLLAAHRPDAEKVTAYECGFMMIRGQTRSPFSIQYYLVGMLFLVFDLEILLLYPYATVAFQLGSYGYIVVMLFFSVLTLGFVYELGKGALYFTDQRSAINVVTLDRPAS
;
A
#
# COMPACT_ATOMS: atom_id res chain seq x y z
N MET A 1 31.28 18.86 7.48
CA MET A 1 29.90 18.54 7.02
C MET A 1 29.56 17.17 7.56
N ASN A 2 28.52 17.08 8.40
CA ASN A 2 28.13 15.80 8.99
C ASN A 2 27.53 14.89 7.90
N SER A 3 27.68 13.57 7.98
CA SER A 3 27.13 12.64 6.97
C SER A 3 25.62 12.87 6.72
N LEU A 4 24.88 13.23 7.77
CA LEU A 4 23.47 13.63 7.70
C LEU A 4 23.23 14.85 6.80
N THR A 5 24.09 15.87 6.88
CA THR A 5 23.94 17.08 6.04
C THR A 5 24.12 16.77 4.56
N ILE A 6 24.98 15.79 4.23
CA ILE A 6 25.17 15.32 2.86
C ILE A 6 23.89 14.60 2.39
N LEU A 7 23.34 13.67 3.16
CA LEU A 7 22.12 12.95 2.77
C LEU A 7 20.93 13.88 2.52
N PHE A 8 20.65 14.80 3.46
CA PHE A 8 19.44 15.64 3.37
C PHE A 8 19.54 16.76 2.34
N ILE A 9 20.74 17.27 2.05
CA ILE A 9 20.92 18.43 1.17
C ILE A 9 21.46 18.01 -0.19
N PHE A 10 22.52 17.21 -0.23
CA PHE A 10 23.21 16.89 -1.48
C PHE A 10 22.40 15.95 -2.37
N VAL A 11 21.76 14.92 -1.80
CA VAL A 11 20.99 13.92 -2.58
C VAL A 11 19.83 14.53 -3.37
N PRO A 12 18.91 15.31 -2.77
CA PRO A 12 17.80 15.87 -3.53
C PRO A 12 18.29 16.89 -4.59
N ILE A 13 19.35 17.65 -4.28
CA ILE A 13 19.95 18.58 -5.24
C ILE A 13 20.53 17.83 -6.43
N LEU A 14 21.25 16.73 -6.20
CA LEU A 14 21.81 15.90 -7.26
C LEU A 14 20.71 15.34 -8.16
N VAL A 15 19.63 14.80 -7.58
CA VAL A 15 18.48 14.28 -8.33
C VAL A 15 17.82 15.38 -9.17
N ALA A 16 17.65 16.58 -8.62
CA ALA A 16 17.09 17.71 -9.34
C ALA A 16 17.99 18.14 -10.52
N ILE A 17 19.31 18.21 -10.31
CA ILE A 17 20.28 18.51 -11.38
C ILE A 17 20.19 17.46 -12.50
N LEU A 18 20.20 16.17 -12.16
CA LEU A 18 20.10 15.10 -13.17
C LEU A 18 18.78 15.15 -13.95
N LEU A 19 17.67 15.48 -13.30
CA LEU A 19 16.39 15.67 -13.97
C LEU A 19 16.43 16.85 -14.95
N VAL A 20 17.00 17.99 -14.54
CA VAL A 20 17.18 19.17 -15.41
C VAL A 20 18.07 18.85 -16.60
N LEU A 21 19.20 18.16 -16.37
CA LEU A 21 20.05 17.72 -17.47
C LEU A 21 19.31 16.77 -18.42
N ASN A 22 18.49 15.85 -17.92
CA ASN A 22 17.71 14.96 -18.76
C ASN A 22 16.74 15.74 -19.64
N VAL A 23 15.99 16.70 -19.08
CA VAL A 23 15.04 17.53 -19.85
C VAL A 23 15.75 18.39 -20.89
N LEU A 24 16.94 18.91 -20.59
CA LEU A 24 17.71 19.76 -21.51
C LEU A 24 18.43 18.99 -22.62
N LEU A 25 18.97 17.80 -22.32
CA LEU A 25 19.78 17.02 -23.26
C LEU A 25 18.97 15.97 -24.02
N ALA A 26 17.83 15.51 -23.50
CA ALA A 26 17.03 14.48 -24.15
C ALA A 26 16.29 15.03 -25.38
N ALA A 27 16.31 14.27 -26.48
CA ALA A 27 15.54 14.60 -27.66
C ALA A 27 14.03 14.45 -27.38
N HIS A 28 13.32 15.56 -27.28
CA HIS A 28 11.88 15.58 -27.04
C HIS A 28 11.11 15.66 -28.37
N ARG A 29 10.48 14.56 -28.78
CA ARG A 29 9.60 14.47 -29.98
C ARG A 29 8.25 13.84 -29.62
N PRO A 30 7.31 14.63 -29.08
CA PRO A 30 5.99 14.14 -28.70
C PRO A 30 5.11 13.97 -29.94
N ASP A 31 4.59 12.76 -30.15
CA ASP A 31 3.57 12.45 -31.16
C ASP A 31 2.24 12.15 -30.44
N ALA A 32 1.09 12.44 -31.06
CA ALA A 32 -0.23 12.27 -30.44
C ALA A 32 -0.45 10.84 -29.88
N GLU A 33 -0.01 9.82 -30.61
CA GLU A 33 -0.08 8.42 -30.19
C GLU A 33 0.91 8.04 -29.08
N LYS A 34 2.05 8.76 -28.97
CA LYS A 34 3.06 8.54 -27.92
C LYS A 34 2.66 9.14 -26.58
N VAL A 35 1.82 10.18 -26.59
CA VAL A 35 1.37 10.87 -25.38
C VAL A 35 0.06 10.33 -24.82
N THR A 36 -0.65 9.50 -25.57
CA THR A 36 -1.86 8.79 -25.11
C THR A 36 -1.52 7.55 -24.30
N ALA A 37 -2.37 7.20 -23.33
CA ALA A 37 -2.19 5.99 -22.54
C ALA A 37 -2.37 4.73 -23.40
N TYR A 38 -1.48 3.75 -23.21
CA TYR A 38 -1.49 2.50 -23.97
C TYR A 38 -2.60 1.57 -23.50
N GLU A 39 -3.47 1.13 -24.41
CA GLU A 39 -4.56 0.17 -24.14
C GLU A 39 -4.65 -0.88 -25.26
N CYS A 40 -3.52 -1.53 -25.57
CA CYS A 40 -3.43 -2.60 -26.58
C CYS A 40 -3.80 -2.19 -28.02
N GLY A 41 -3.61 -0.91 -28.39
CA GLY A 41 -3.87 -0.41 -29.74
C GLY A 41 -5.31 0.04 -29.99
N PHE A 42 -6.16 0.09 -28.96
CA PHE A 42 -7.51 0.65 -29.03
C PHE A 42 -7.55 2.06 -28.43
N MET A 43 -8.44 2.90 -28.97
CA MET A 43 -8.72 4.21 -28.41
C MET A 43 -9.41 4.06 -27.06
N MET A 44 -8.86 4.67 -26.00
CA MET A 44 -9.53 4.73 -24.70
C MET A 44 -10.94 5.31 -24.86
N ILE A 45 -11.95 4.53 -24.47
CA ILE A 45 -13.33 5.03 -24.41
C ILE A 45 -13.37 6.07 -23.28
N ARG A 46 -13.51 7.36 -23.64
CA ARG A 46 -13.64 8.47 -22.68
C ARG A 46 -14.72 8.13 -21.64
N GLY A 47 -14.29 7.96 -20.38
CA GLY A 47 -15.18 7.76 -19.23
C GLY A 47 -15.10 6.39 -18.54
N GLN A 48 -14.46 5.38 -19.13
CA GLN A 48 -14.37 4.03 -18.55
C GLN A 48 -13.21 3.83 -17.55
N THR A 49 -12.27 4.78 -17.46
CA THR A 49 -11.08 4.68 -16.58
C THR A 49 -11.38 4.83 -15.08
N ARG A 50 -12.62 5.20 -14.72
CA ARG A 50 -13.07 5.38 -13.33
C ARG A 50 -14.03 4.28 -12.86
N SER A 51 -14.03 3.12 -13.52
CA SER A 51 -14.79 1.96 -13.04
C SER A 51 -14.33 1.58 -11.62
N PRO A 52 -15.23 1.28 -10.68
CA PRO A 52 -14.85 0.76 -9.38
C PRO A 52 -14.16 -0.59 -9.56
N PHE A 53 -12.91 -0.68 -9.11
CA PHE A 53 -12.16 -1.93 -9.04
C PHE A 53 -12.27 -2.49 -7.62
N SER A 54 -12.59 -3.78 -7.48
CA SER A 54 -12.61 -4.45 -6.18
C SER A 54 -11.19 -4.60 -5.65
N ILE A 55 -10.84 -3.88 -4.59
CA ILE A 55 -9.54 -3.99 -3.93
C ILE A 55 -9.58 -5.21 -3.00
N GLN A 56 -9.04 -6.34 -3.45
CA GLN A 56 -9.01 -7.59 -2.69
C GLN A 56 -8.12 -7.54 -1.45
N TYR A 57 -7.26 -6.51 -1.33
CA TYR A 57 -6.26 -6.37 -0.26
C TYR A 57 -6.63 -5.32 0.81
N TYR A 58 -7.86 -4.82 0.81
CA TYR A 58 -8.26 -3.75 1.75
C TYR A 58 -8.14 -4.18 3.23
N LEU A 59 -8.45 -5.45 3.54
CA LEU A 59 -8.29 -6.01 4.89
C LEU A 59 -6.82 -5.98 5.36
N VAL A 60 -5.88 -6.29 4.47
CA VAL A 60 -4.44 -6.22 4.77
C VAL A 60 -4.01 -4.76 5.05
N GLY A 61 -4.54 -3.80 4.29
CA GLY A 61 -4.27 -2.37 4.52
C GLY A 61 -4.78 -1.86 5.87
N MET A 62 -5.99 -2.26 6.27
CA MET A 62 -6.52 -1.92 7.60
C MET A 62 -5.70 -2.56 8.73
N LEU A 63 -5.25 -3.81 8.54
CA LEU A 63 -4.42 -4.52 9.51
C LEU A 63 -3.06 -3.84 9.70
N PHE A 64 -2.44 -3.42 8.60
CA PHE A 64 -1.20 -2.64 8.62
C PHE A 64 -1.38 -1.34 9.41
N LEU A 65 -2.49 -0.61 9.20
CA LEU A 65 -2.76 0.64 9.90
C LEU A 65 -2.85 0.43 11.42
N VAL A 66 -3.58 -0.58 11.88
CA VAL A 66 -3.73 -0.87 13.31
C VAL A 66 -2.39 -1.28 13.95
N PHE A 67 -1.62 -2.13 13.27
CA PHE A 67 -0.31 -2.56 13.77
C PHE A 67 0.74 -1.44 13.76
N ASP A 68 0.69 -0.52 12.79
CA ASP A 68 1.55 0.67 12.77
C ASP A 68 1.24 1.60 13.97
N LEU A 69 -0.05 1.78 14.29
CA LEU A 69 -0.47 2.52 15.49
C LEU A 69 -0.02 1.84 16.80
N GLU A 70 0.01 0.52 16.85
CA GLU A 70 0.51 -0.24 18.00
C GLU A 70 1.99 0.07 18.28
N ILE A 71 2.82 0.04 17.25
CA ILE A 71 4.26 0.35 17.37
C ILE A 71 4.46 1.81 17.78
N LEU A 72 3.66 2.72 17.21
CA LEU A 72 3.70 4.13 17.57
C LEU A 72 3.36 4.36 19.05
N LEU A 73 2.42 3.60 19.61
CA LEU A 73 2.07 3.65 21.04
C LEU A 73 3.13 2.99 21.94
N LEU A 74 3.86 2.00 21.44
CA LEU A 74 4.99 1.39 22.13
C LEU A 74 6.23 2.28 22.19
N TYR A 75 6.41 3.18 21.22
CA TYR A 75 7.58 4.07 21.15
C TYR A 75 7.79 4.93 22.41
N PRO A 76 6.81 5.72 22.91
CA PRO A 76 7.00 6.50 24.14
C PRO A 76 7.26 5.60 25.34
N TYR A 77 6.62 4.44 25.44
CA TYR A 77 6.94 3.49 26.51
C TYR A 77 8.40 3.04 26.45
N ALA A 78 8.93 2.74 25.26
CA ALA A 78 10.31 2.30 25.10
C ALA A 78 11.33 3.37 25.54
N THR A 79 11.01 4.66 25.42
CA THR A 79 11.92 5.74 25.87
C THR A 79 11.95 5.92 27.38
N VAL A 80 10.88 5.55 28.09
CA VAL A 80 10.77 5.68 29.56
C VAL A 80 10.64 4.35 30.30
N ALA A 81 10.88 3.22 29.63
CA ALA A 81 10.67 1.87 30.17
C ALA A 81 11.33 1.65 31.54
N PHE A 82 12.54 2.16 31.73
CA PHE A 82 13.27 2.06 33.00
C PHE A 82 12.65 2.87 34.15
N GLN A 83 11.90 3.94 33.85
CA GLN A 83 11.27 4.79 34.86
C GLN A 83 9.92 4.24 35.33
N LEU A 84 9.17 3.57 34.44
CA LEU A 84 7.86 2.99 34.78
C LEU A 84 7.95 1.65 35.53
N GLY A 85 9.11 1.00 35.53
CA GLY A 85 9.33 -0.28 36.23
C GLY A 85 8.33 -1.37 35.82
N SER A 86 7.95 -2.20 36.79
CA SER A 86 7.02 -3.33 36.56
C SER A 86 5.60 -2.90 36.20
N TYR A 87 5.16 -1.71 36.63
CA TYR A 87 3.83 -1.20 36.33
C TYR A 87 3.65 -0.92 34.84
N GLY A 88 4.58 -0.17 34.24
CA GLY A 88 4.54 0.10 32.80
C GLY A 88 4.63 -1.17 31.96
N TYR A 89 5.43 -2.13 32.39
CA TYR A 89 5.56 -3.42 31.72
C TYR A 89 4.23 -4.18 31.66
N ILE A 90 3.48 -4.25 32.77
CA ILE A 90 2.18 -4.93 32.81
C ILE A 90 1.16 -4.24 31.89
N VAL A 91 1.11 -2.90 31.92
CA VAL A 91 0.21 -2.12 31.06
C VAL A 91 0.48 -2.39 29.58
N VAL A 92 1.76 -2.42 29.19
CA VAL A 92 2.17 -2.67 27.80
C VAL A 92 1.89 -4.10 27.37
N MET A 93 2.17 -5.09 28.23
CA MET A 93 1.85 -6.49 27.95
C MET A 93 0.34 -6.68 27.76
N LEU A 94 -0.49 -6.01 28.57
CA LEU A 94 -1.94 -6.05 28.42
C LEU A 94 -2.38 -5.41 27.10
N PHE A 95 -1.85 -4.25 26.76
CA PHE A 95 -2.13 -3.56 25.50
C PHE A 95 -1.78 -4.41 24.28
N PHE A 96 -0.56 -4.96 24.24
CA PHE A 96 -0.07 -5.84 23.18
C PHE A 96 -0.91 -7.12 23.05
N SER A 97 -1.32 -7.70 24.19
CA SER A 97 -2.14 -8.92 24.20
C SER A 97 -3.50 -8.71 23.56
N VAL A 98 -4.18 -7.59 23.84
CA VAL A 98 -5.50 -7.29 23.27
C VAL A 98 -5.42 -7.12 21.76
N LEU A 99 -4.40 -6.42 21.26
CA LEU A 99 -4.20 -6.21 19.82
C LEU A 99 -3.80 -7.50 19.10
N THR A 100 -2.90 -8.29 19.68
CA THR A 100 -2.51 -9.60 19.13
C THR A 100 -3.71 -10.55 19.05
N LEU A 101 -4.59 -10.56 20.06
CA LEU A 101 -5.82 -11.36 20.02
C LEU A 101 -6.77 -10.90 18.90
N GLY A 102 -6.94 -9.60 18.71
CA GLY A 102 -7.72 -9.06 17.58
C GLY A 102 -7.14 -9.45 16.23
N PHE A 103 -5.81 -9.39 16.09
CA PHE A 103 -5.07 -9.81 14.90
C PHE A 103 -5.27 -11.30 14.59
N VAL A 104 -5.09 -12.17 15.58
CA VAL A 104 -5.28 -13.63 15.42
C VAL A 104 -6.73 -13.97 15.05
N TYR A 105 -7.70 -13.26 15.61
CA TYR A 105 -9.10 -13.45 15.29
C TYR A 105 -9.43 -13.12 13.82
N GLU A 106 -8.94 -12.00 13.30
CA GLU A 106 -9.14 -11.61 11.90
C GLU A 106 -8.40 -12.55 10.91
N LEU A 107 -7.23 -13.07 11.29
CA LEU A 107 -6.54 -14.13 10.54
C LEU A 107 -7.37 -15.42 10.48
N GLY A 108 -7.98 -15.82 11.60
CA GLY A 108 -8.84 -17.01 11.69
C GLY A 108 -10.10 -16.93 10.82
N LYS A 109 -10.63 -15.73 10.57
CA LYS A 109 -11.75 -15.50 9.65
C LYS A 109 -11.40 -15.69 8.17
N GLY A 110 -10.13 -15.93 7.87
CA GLY A 110 -9.68 -16.10 6.50
C GLY A 110 -9.74 -14.82 5.67
N ALA A 111 -9.66 -13.65 6.31
CA ALA A 111 -9.55 -12.34 5.67
C ALA A 111 -8.37 -12.24 4.68
N LEU A 112 -7.38 -13.14 4.80
CA LEU A 112 -6.21 -13.25 3.94
C LEU A 112 -6.40 -14.21 2.75
N TYR A 113 -7.50 -14.97 2.68
CA TYR A 113 -7.74 -15.89 1.58
C TYR A 113 -8.42 -15.17 0.42
N PHE A 114 -7.69 -15.05 -0.68
CA PHE A 114 -8.24 -14.55 -1.94
C PHE A 114 -9.21 -15.59 -2.50
N THR A 115 -10.52 -15.37 -2.29
CA THR A 115 -11.51 -16.14 -3.04
C THR A 115 -11.53 -15.63 -4.47
N ASP A 116 -11.22 -16.50 -5.43
CA ASP A 116 -11.37 -16.20 -6.84
C ASP A 116 -12.87 -16.12 -7.17
N GLN A 117 -13.40 -14.91 -7.36
CA GLN A 117 -14.80 -14.71 -7.73
C GLN A 117 -15.16 -15.28 -9.12
N ARG A 118 -14.21 -15.84 -9.88
CA ARG A 118 -14.50 -16.56 -11.14
C ARG A 118 -15.44 -17.75 -10.96
N SER A 119 -15.55 -18.33 -9.76
CA SER A 119 -16.43 -19.49 -9.53
C SER A 119 -17.93 -19.15 -9.54
N ALA A 120 -18.31 -17.88 -9.29
CA ALA A 120 -19.72 -17.48 -9.31
C ALA A 120 -20.26 -17.20 -10.74
N ILE A 121 -19.38 -16.99 -11.72
CA ILE A 121 -19.79 -16.62 -13.10
C ILE A 121 -19.89 -17.84 -14.03
N ASN A 122 -19.27 -18.97 -13.72
CA ASN A 122 -19.25 -20.14 -14.62
C ASN A 122 -20.46 -21.08 -14.53
N VAL A 123 -21.39 -20.88 -13.59
CA VAL A 123 -22.55 -21.79 -13.42
C VAL A 123 -23.78 -21.30 -14.21
N VAL A 124 -23.91 -19.99 -14.46
CA VAL A 124 -25.13 -19.43 -15.07
C VAL A 124 -25.11 -19.43 -16.60
N THR A 125 -23.94 -19.50 -17.23
CA THR A 125 -23.78 -19.35 -18.69
C THR A 125 -23.66 -20.67 -19.46
N LEU A 126 -23.41 -21.81 -18.81
CA LEU A 126 -23.28 -23.10 -19.50
C LEU A 126 -24.62 -23.86 -19.66
N ASP A 127 -25.70 -23.37 -19.05
CA ASP A 127 -27.02 -24.04 -19.05
C ASP A 127 -28.04 -23.38 -20.00
N ARG A 128 -27.60 -22.42 -20.83
CA ARG A 128 -28.45 -21.84 -21.87
C ARG A 128 -28.28 -22.63 -23.16
N PRO A 129 -29.29 -23.39 -23.63
CA PRO A 129 -29.22 -24.04 -24.93
C PRO A 129 -29.13 -22.96 -26.01
N ALA A 130 -28.14 -23.12 -26.90
CA ALA A 130 -27.98 -22.28 -28.08
C ALA A 130 -29.21 -22.46 -28.98
N SER A 131 -30.09 -21.46 -28.97
CA SER A 131 -31.19 -21.27 -29.92
C SER A 131 -30.77 -20.32 -31.03
#